data_AF-A0A5E4NK42-F1
#
_entry.id   AF-A0A5E4NK42-F1
#
_cell.length_a   1.000
_cell.length_b   1.000
_cell.length_c   1.000
_cell.angle_alpha   90.00
_cell.angle_beta   90.00
_cell.angle_gamma   90.00
#
_symmetry.space_group_name_H-M   'P 1'
#
loop_
_entity.id
_entity.type
_entity.pdbx_description
1 polymer ?
#
loop_
_entity_poly.entity_id
_entity_poly.type
_entity_poly.pdbx_seq_one_letter_code
_entity_poly.pdbx_strand_id
1 'polypeptide(L)'
;MSYGIYVKAADDVPKELLEEFHIPTKPIIYRGTEDEPNVTKHFVKTIVELGLRVEQMLKTNEPITMTDVEREIHLTCEECNSCRNKFSAQNYKVADHINLFGRFGQTLCNTCYLKLQIPSFWPCFFHNLSNYDAHFFVTELGYDAETISVIPNSEEKFISFSKYVSKTFTVRFIDTCRFMASKLSSLASNLLIPDFIRFRETMKVFNKEDMSLVTRKGVYPYEYTDS
;
A
#
# COMPACT_ATOMS: atom_id res chain seq x y z
N MET A 1 -21.48 10.67 -4.77
CA MET A 1 -20.05 10.41 -4.46
C MET A 1 -19.65 9.09 -5.11
N SER A 2 -18.39 8.89 -5.45
CA SER A 2 -17.86 7.60 -5.94
C SER A 2 -16.42 7.45 -5.49
N TYR A 3 -15.89 6.24 -5.41
CA TYR A 3 -14.48 6.01 -5.13
C TYR A 3 -13.84 4.99 -6.08
N GLY A 4 -12.51 5.04 -6.15
CA GLY A 4 -11.67 4.01 -6.76
C GLY A 4 -10.59 3.55 -5.78
N ILE A 5 -10.38 2.24 -5.65
CA ILE A 5 -9.25 1.66 -4.89
C ILE A 5 -8.34 0.93 -5.86
N TYR A 6 -7.05 1.24 -5.81
CA TYR A 6 -6.01 0.51 -6.52
C TYR A 6 -5.02 -0.09 -5.52
N VAL A 7 -4.95 -1.42 -5.45
CA VAL A 7 -4.01 -2.12 -4.58
C VAL A 7 -2.72 -2.38 -5.36
N LYS A 8 -1.61 -1.81 -4.90
CA LYS A 8 -0.29 -2.01 -5.49
C LYS A 8 0.49 -3.02 -4.66
N ALA A 9 0.76 -4.19 -5.24
CA ALA A 9 1.76 -5.13 -4.74
C ALA A 9 3.15 -4.81 -5.32
N ALA A 10 4.20 -5.26 -4.64
CA ALA A 10 5.55 -5.23 -5.19
C ALA A 10 5.64 -6.13 -6.45
N ASP A 11 6.52 -5.78 -7.39
CA ASP A 11 6.55 -6.42 -8.71
C ASP A 11 6.99 -7.90 -8.65
N ASP A 12 7.60 -8.32 -7.55
CA ASP A 12 8.05 -9.69 -7.26
C ASP A 12 7.01 -10.55 -6.54
N VAL A 13 5.87 -9.98 -6.11
CA VAL A 13 4.78 -10.76 -5.50
C VAL A 13 4.06 -11.57 -6.58
N PRO A 14 3.98 -12.91 -6.46
CA PRO A 14 3.30 -13.76 -7.43
C PRO A 14 1.81 -13.41 -7.56
N LYS A 15 1.28 -13.48 -8.78
CA LYS A 15 -0.15 -13.17 -9.03
C LYS A 15 -1.07 -14.21 -8.41
N GLU A 16 -0.63 -15.46 -8.42
CA GLU A 16 -1.33 -16.61 -7.86
C GLU A 16 -1.56 -16.41 -6.35
N LEU A 17 -0.58 -15.82 -5.66
CA LEU A 17 -0.71 -15.47 -4.24
C LEU A 17 -1.74 -14.35 -4.03
N LEU A 18 -1.74 -13.33 -4.89
CA LEU A 18 -2.76 -12.27 -4.82
C LEU A 18 -4.16 -12.84 -5.07
N GLU A 19 -4.30 -13.79 -5.99
CA GLU A 19 -5.56 -14.48 -6.27
C GLU A 19 -6.02 -15.34 -5.10
N GLU A 20 -5.13 -16.12 -4.48
CA GLU A 20 -5.40 -16.96 -3.31
C GLU A 20 -5.99 -16.13 -2.15
N PHE A 21 -5.38 -14.98 -1.84
CA PHE A 21 -5.84 -14.09 -0.78
C PHE A 21 -6.91 -13.09 -1.24
N HIS A 22 -7.44 -13.23 -2.46
CA HIS A 22 -8.48 -12.37 -3.02
C HIS A 22 -8.10 -10.87 -2.97
N ILE A 23 -6.83 -10.58 -3.23
CA ILE A 23 -6.28 -9.23 -3.37
C ILE A 23 -6.52 -8.75 -4.80
N PRO A 24 -7.21 -7.61 -4.98
CA PRO A 24 -7.58 -7.15 -6.31
C PRO A 24 -6.35 -6.71 -7.11
N THR A 25 -6.20 -7.24 -8.32
CA THR A 25 -5.16 -6.83 -9.28
C THR A 25 -5.62 -5.73 -10.24
N LYS A 26 -6.94 -5.45 -10.26
CA LYS A 26 -7.59 -4.39 -11.03
C LYS A 26 -8.19 -3.34 -10.09
N PRO A 27 -8.32 -2.08 -10.52
CA PRO A 27 -9.00 -1.06 -9.72
C PRO A 27 -10.43 -1.47 -9.36
N ILE A 28 -10.80 -1.33 -8.08
CA ILE A 28 -12.19 -1.42 -7.62
C ILE A 28 -12.81 -0.04 -7.79
N ILE A 29 -13.96 0.05 -8.47
CA ILE A 29 -14.69 1.31 -8.66
C ILE A 29 -16.10 1.13 -8.11
N TYR A 30 -16.54 2.06 -7.27
CA TYR A 30 -17.89 2.06 -6.70
C TYR A 30 -18.52 3.44 -6.82
N ARG A 31 -19.78 3.49 -7.28
CA ARG A 31 -20.52 4.74 -7.52
C ARG A 31 -21.81 4.87 -6.71
N GLY A 32 -22.08 3.93 -5.81
CA GLY A 32 -23.39 3.81 -5.14
C GLY A 32 -24.39 3.02 -5.98
N THR A 33 -25.36 2.40 -5.30
CA THR A 33 -26.52 1.73 -5.90
C THR A 33 -27.79 2.23 -5.20
N GLU A 34 -28.97 1.89 -5.72
CA GLU A 34 -30.24 2.20 -5.04
C GLU A 34 -30.31 1.55 -3.65
N ASP A 35 -29.81 0.32 -3.52
CA ASP A 35 -29.82 -0.45 -2.26
C ASP A 35 -28.72 -0.03 -1.27
N GLU A 36 -27.57 0.44 -1.76
CA GLU A 36 -26.45 0.88 -0.93
C GLU A 36 -25.91 2.26 -1.38
N PRO A 37 -26.65 3.36 -1.13
CA PRO A 37 -26.30 4.68 -1.61
C PRO A 37 -25.15 5.33 -0.83
N ASN A 38 -24.87 4.87 0.41
CA ASN A 38 -23.78 5.42 1.23
C ASN A 38 -22.42 4.87 0.77
N VAL A 39 -21.82 5.60 -0.17
CA VAL A 39 -20.51 5.31 -0.77
C VAL A 39 -19.37 5.31 0.24
N THR A 40 -19.40 6.18 1.24
CA THR A 40 -18.37 6.28 2.28
C THR A 40 -18.36 5.04 3.17
N LYS A 41 -19.56 4.60 3.60
CA LYS A 41 -19.72 3.37 4.37
C LYS A 41 -19.24 2.15 3.59
N HIS A 42 -19.61 2.05 2.31
CA HIS A 42 -19.14 0.97 1.43
C HIS A 42 -17.61 1.00 1.26
N PHE A 43 -17.01 2.20 1.11
CA PHE A 43 -15.56 2.36 1.06
C PHE A 43 -14.87 1.82 2.32
N VAL A 44 -15.33 2.27 3.49
CA VAL A 44 -14.76 1.84 4.78
C VAL A 44 -14.86 0.33 4.95
N LYS A 45 -16.04 -0.26 4.67
CA LYS A 45 -16.23 -1.71 4.69
C LYS A 45 -15.25 -2.44 3.76
N THR A 46 -15.14 -1.97 2.52
CA THR A 46 -14.23 -2.56 1.52
C THR A 46 -12.78 -2.51 1.98
N ILE A 47 -12.32 -1.37 2.51
CA ILE A 47 -10.94 -1.24 2.98
C ILE A 47 -10.65 -2.10 4.21
N VAL A 48 -11.59 -2.22 5.15
CA VAL A 48 -11.44 -3.10 6.31
C VAL A 48 -11.33 -4.56 5.88
N GLU A 49 -12.20 -5.02 4.97
CA GLU A 49 -12.16 -6.37 4.41
C GLU A 49 -10.84 -6.64 3.65
N LEU A 50 -10.38 -5.69 2.84
CA LEU A 50 -9.07 -5.79 2.18
C LEU A 50 -7.92 -5.81 3.19
N GLY A 51 -7.99 -5.01 4.25
CA GLY A 51 -6.99 -4.98 5.31
C GLY A 51 -6.85 -6.33 6.02
N LEU A 52 -7.97 -7.04 6.26
CA LEU A 52 -7.97 -8.39 6.80
C LEU A 52 -7.30 -9.40 5.86
N ARG A 53 -7.60 -9.33 4.55
CA ARG A 53 -6.96 -10.20 3.55
C ARG A 53 -5.46 -9.94 3.45
N VAL A 54 -5.04 -8.68 3.47
CA VAL A 54 -3.63 -8.29 3.49
C VAL A 54 -2.94 -8.80 4.75
N GLU A 55 -3.57 -8.69 5.92
CA GLU A 55 -3.01 -9.24 7.17
C GLU A 55 -2.83 -10.76 7.07
N GLN A 56 -3.84 -11.49 6.57
CA GLN A 56 -3.76 -12.93 6.38
C GLN A 56 -2.61 -13.31 5.45
N MET A 57 -2.49 -12.61 4.31
CA MET A 57 -1.41 -12.82 3.36
C MET A 57 -0.04 -12.56 4.02
N LEU A 58 0.13 -11.46 4.76
CA LEU A 58 1.39 -11.12 5.44
C LEU A 58 1.78 -12.07 6.58
N LYS A 59 0.84 -12.89 7.08
CA LYS A 59 1.11 -13.93 8.09
C LYS A 59 1.56 -15.26 7.50
N THR A 60 1.50 -15.43 6.17
CA THR A 60 2.04 -16.61 5.49
C THR A 60 3.54 -16.74 5.77
N ASN A 61 3.99 -17.99 5.96
CA ASN A 61 5.37 -18.32 6.28
C ASN A 61 5.81 -19.53 5.44
N GLU A 62 6.04 -19.28 4.16
CA GLU A 62 6.50 -20.28 3.21
C GLU A 62 7.95 -20.69 3.50
N PRO A 63 8.29 -21.98 3.46
CA PRO A 63 9.66 -22.45 3.62
C PRO A 63 10.62 -21.81 2.61
N ILE A 64 11.85 -21.53 3.05
CA ILE A 64 12.88 -20.98 2.18
C ILE A 64 13.14 -21.89 0.98
N THR A 65 13.11 -21.29 -0.21
CA THR A 65 13.45 -21.91 -1.48
C THR A 65 14.64 -21.15 -2.08
N MET A 66 15.69 -21.91 -2.44
CA MET A 66 16.91 -21.38 -3.04
C MET A 66 17.24 -22.14 -4.32
N THR A 67 17.66 -21.42 -5.34
CA THR A 67 18.36 -21.96 -6.50
C THR A 67 19.81 -22.31 -6.14
N ASP A 68 20.49 -23.11 -6.96
CA ASP A 68 21.91 -23.43 -6.73
C ASP A 68 22.81 -22.21 -6.74
N VAL A 69 22.49 -21.21 -7.60
CA VAL A 69 23.20 -19.94 -7.65
C VAL A 69 23.00 -19.15 -6.35
N GLU A 70 21.78 -19.08 -5.82
CA GLU A 70 21.50 -18.39 -4.57
C GLU A 70 22.16 -19.08 -3.37
N ARG A 71 22.22 -20.43 -3.37
CA ARG A 71 22.97 -21.19 -2.36
C ARG A 71 24.45 -20.82 -2.39
N GLU A 72 25.04 -20.75 -3.58
CA GLU A 72 26.45 -20.36 -3.73
C GLU A 72 26.69 -18.92 -3.25
N ILE A 73 25.80 -17.99 -3.61
CA ILE A 73 25.85 -16.60 -3.12
C ILE A 73 25.82 -16.56 -1.59
N HIS A 74 24.92 -17.32 -0.96
CA HIS A 74 24.83 -17.39 0.49
C HIS A 74 26.09 -17.99 1.13
N LEU A 75 26.60 -19.09 0.58
CA LEU A 75 27.79 -19.79 1.08
C LEU A 75 29.04 -18.92 1.01
N THR A 76 29.25 -18.24 -0.12
CA THR A 76 30.44 -17.40 -0.39
C THR A 76 30.37 -16.01 0.25
N CYS A 77 29.19 -15.58 0.72
CA CYS A 77 29.04 -14.28 1.37
C CYS A 77 29.84 -14.21 2.69
N GLU A 78 30.80 -13.29 2.81
CA GLU A 78 31.65 -13.18 4.02
C GLU A 78 31.11 -12.15 5.05
N GLU A 79 30.22 -11.26 4.62
CA GLU A 79 29.71 -10.14 5.42
C GLU A 79 28.19 -10.03 5.35
N CYS A 80 27.57 -9.61 6.45
CA CYS A 80 26.13 -9.36 6.51
C CYS A 80 25.70 -8.30 5.48
N ASN A 81 24.69 -8.60 4.64
CA ASN A 81 24.22 -7.64 3.63
C ASN A 81 23.64 -6.35 4.24
N SER A 82 23.15 -6.40 5.48
CA SER A 82 22.58 -5.24 6.18
C SER A 82 23.65 -4.41 6.91
N CYS A 83 24.36 -4.99 7.88
CA CYS A 83 25.30 -4.25 8.73
C CYS A 83 26.76 -4.27 8.25
N ARG A 84 27.08 -5.04 7.21
CA ARG A 84 28.43 -5.17 6.62
C ARG A 84 29.50 -5.73 7.56
N ASN A 85 29.11 -6.28 8.71
CA ASN A 85 30.05 -6.97 9.61
C ASN A 85 30.27 -8.42 9.16
N LYS A 86 31.49 -8.93 9.39
CA LYS A 86 31.82 -10.34 9.19
C LYS A 86 31.04 -11.25 10.13
N PHE A 87 30.74 -12.46 9.67
CA PHE A 87 30.08 -13.49 10.48
C PHE A 87 31.02 -14.05 11.56
N SER A 88 30.44 -14.48 12.68
CA SER A 88 31.16 -15.14 13.76
C SER A 88 30.33 -16.27 14.37
N ALA A 89 30.91 -17.07 15.26
CA ALA A 89 30.17 -18.13 15.96
C ALA A 89 29.01 -17.56 16.80
N GLN A 90 29.17 -16.36 17.39
CA GLN A 90 28.14 -15.71 18.19
C GLN A 90 27.09 -14.99 17.32
N ASN A 91 27.49 -14.51 16.14
CA ASN A 91 26.61 -13.83 15.20
C ASN A 91 26.71 -14.48 13.83
N TYR A 92 26.15 -15.68 13.77
CA TYR A 92 26.28 -16.58 12.63
C TYR A 92 25.45 -16.11 11.43
N LYS A 93 25.79 -16.68 10.28
CA LYS A 93 25.17 -16.42 8.99
C LYS A 93 23.77 -17.06 8.91
N VAL A 94 22.78 -16.30 8.46
CA VAL A 94 21.38 -16.71 8.31
C VAL A 94 20.91 -16.38 6.89
N ALA A 95 20.23 -17.33 6.25
CA ALA A 95 19.58 -17.11 4.96
C ALA A 95 18.19 -16.50 5.20
N ASP A 96 18.07 -15.20 4.91
CA ASP A 96 16.81 -14.47 4.98
C ASP A 96 15.97 -14.74 3.72
N HIS A 97 14.65 -14.74 3.87
CA HIS A 97 13.72 -15.02 2.78
C HIS A 97 12.43 -14.23 2.90
N ILE A 98 11.73 -14.09 1.79
CA ILE A 98 10.41 -13.46 1.75
C ILE A 98 9.39 -14.48 2.23
N ASN A 99 8.87 -14.30 3.45
CA ASN A 99 7.90 -15.21 4.08
C ASN A 99 6.68 -15.53 3.20
N LEU A 100 6.28 -14.62 2.31
CA LEU A 100 5.11 -14.77 1.45
C LEU A 100 5.22 -15.91 0.42
N PHE A 101 6.42 -16.21 -0.08
CA PHE A 101 6.63 -17.16 -1.16
C PHE A 101 8.00 -17.86 -1.11
N GLY A 102 8.65 -17.84 0.05
CA GLY A 102 9.85 -18.63 0.34
C GLY A 102 11.14 -18.16 -0.33
N ARG A 103 11.09 -17.20 -1.26
CA ARG A 103 12.27 -16.83 -2.06
C ARG A 103 13.38 -16.24 -1.20
N PHE A 104 14.60 -16.72 -1.42
CA PHE A 104 15.80 -16.14 -0.83
C PHE A 104 15.90 -14.63 -1.09
N GLY A 105 16.05 -13.86 -0.03
CA GLY A 105 16.22 -12.41 -0.10
C GLY A 105 17.70 -12.03 -0.02
N GLN A 106 18.36 -12.44 1.06
CA GLN A 106 19.70 -11.95 1.39
C GLN A 106 20.36 -12.82 2.47
N THR A 107 21.66 -12.59 2.66
CA THR A 107 22.44 -13.19 3.74
C THR A 107 22.64 -12.20 4.87
N LEU A 108 22.08 -12.51 6.03
CA LEU A 108 22.17 -11.68 7.23
C LEU A 108 22.96 -12.35 8.33
N CYS A 109 23.42 -11.56 9.29
CA CYS A 109 23.84 -12.10 10.58
C CYS A 109 22.61 -12.27 11.48
N ASN A 110 22.65 -13.22 12.41
CA ASN A 110 21.53 -13.54 13.31
C ASN A 110 20.96 -12.29 14.02
N THR A 111 21.82 -11.36 14.46
CA THR A 111 21.36 -10.10 15.08
C THR A 111 20.55 -9.21 14.13
N CYS A 112 20.94 -9.12 12.85
CA CYS A 112 20.18 -8.35 11.87
C CYS A 112 18.88 -9.06 11.49
N TYR A 113 18.92 -10.38 11.32
CA TYR A 113 17.75 -11.19 11.02
C TYR A 113 16.66 -11.03 12.08
N LEU A 114 17.01 -11.13 13.37
CA LEU A 114 16.07 -10.96 14.48
C LEU A 114 15.46 -9.55 14.59
N LYS A 115 16.04 -8.55 13.91
CA LYS A 115 15.51 -7.18 13.87
C LYS A 115 14.53 -6.96 12.72
N LEU A 116 14.40 -7.91 11.79
CA LEU A 116 13.41 -7.81 10.73
C LEU A 116 12.02 -7.81 11.35
N GLN A 117 11.21 -6.81 10.97
CA GLN A 117 9.85 -6.67 11.44
C GLN A 117 8.89 -6.89 10.28
N ILE A 118 7.92 -7.76 10.48
CA ILE A 118 6.76 -7.84 9.60
C ILE A 118 5.93 -6.57 9.84
N PRO A 119 5.50 -5.87 8.79
CA PRO A 119 4.66 -4.69 8.95
C PRO A 119 3.41 -4.99 9.78
N SER A 120 3.12 -4.13 10.75
CA SER A 120 1.88 -4.18 11.56
C SER A 120 0.76 -3.30 10.98
N PHE A 121 0.95 -2.77 9.77
CA PHE A 121 -0.07 -1.96 9.11
C PHE A 121 0.04 -2.00 7.58
N TRP A 122 -1.09 -1.77 6.93
CA TRP A 122 -1.20 -1.55 5.48
C TRP A 122 -1.45 -0.07 5.20
N PRO A 123 -0.56 0.64 4.46
CA PRO A 123 -0.76 2.05 4.14
C PRO A 123 -1.81 2.25 3.03
N CYS A 124 -2.77 3.13 3.30
CA CYS A 124 -3.76 3.61 2.34
C CYS A 124 -3.45 5.08 2.01
N PHE A 125 -2.97 5.33 0.79
CA PHE A 125 -2.51 6.64 0.37
C PHE A 125 -3.61 7.46 -0.31
N PHE A 126 -3.78 8.68 0.16
CA PHE A 126 -4.61 9.71 -0.45
C PHE A 126 -3.76 10.96 -0.68
N HIS A 127 -4.13 11.79 -1.64
CA HIS A 127 -3.45 13.06 -1.87
C HIS A 127 -4.37 14.21 -1.47
N ASN A 128 -3.95 14.96 -0.43
CA ASN A 128 -4.72 16.03 0.20
C ASN A 128 -5.92 15.53 1.05
N LEU A 129 -5.78 14.33 1.62
CA LEU A 129 -6.79 13.66 2.45
C LEU A 129 -7.36 14.57 3.54
N SER A 130 -6.48 15.25 4.29
CA SER A 130 -6.89 15.99 5.49
C SER A 130 -7.83 17.16 5.19
N ASN A 131 -7.84 17.66 3.96
CA ASN A 131 -8.66 18.80 3.57
C ASN A 131 -9.93 18.40 2.79
N TYR A 132 -10.04 17.14 2.35
CA TYR A 132 -11.14 16.68 1.51
C TYR A 132 -11.86 15.51 2.15
N ASP A 133 -11.29 14.30 2.10
CA ASP A 133 -12.06 13.08 2.37
C ASP A 133 -12.01 12.60 3.83
N ALA A 134 -11.06 13.10 4.63
CA ALA A 134 -10.78 12.56 5.96
C ALA A 134 -12.01 12.57 6.89
N HIS A 135 -12.79 13.65 6.87
CA HIS A 135 -13.94 13.80 7.76
C HIS A 135 -15.02 12.75 7.46
N PHE A 136 -15.31 12.47 6.18
CA PHE A 136 -16.25 11.42 5.80
C PHE A 136 -15.82 10.04 6.35
N PHE A 137 -14.54 9.69 6.18
CA PHE A 137 -14.04 8.40 6.63
C PHE A 137 -14.03 8.28 8.15
N VAL A 138 -13.57 9.31 8.86
CA VAL A 138 -13.50 9.29 10.33
C VAL A 138 -14.90 9.23 10.94
N THR A 139 -15.90 9.90 10.37
CA THR A 139 -17.30 9.80 10.82
C THR A 139 -17.83 8.38 10.67
N GLU A 140 -17.63 7.74 9.52
CA GLU A 140 -18.07 6.35 9.31
C GLU A 140 -17.30 5.34 10.17
N LEU A 141 -16.02 5.59 10.45
CA LEU A 141 -15.23 4.74 11.33
C LEU A 141 -15.63 4.93 12.80
N GLY A 142 -15.97 6.17 13.20
CA GLY A 142 -16.16 6.60 14.59
C GLY A 142 -17.28 5.90 15.35
N TYR A 143 -18.18 5.19 14.66
CA TYR A 143 -19.17 4.30 15.29
C TYR A 143 -18.54 3.13 16.06
N ASP A 144 -17.25 2.87 15.83
CA ASP A 144 -16.43 1.88 16.52
C ASP A 144 -15.08 2.51 16.91
N ALA A 145 -15.14 3.46 17.85
CA ALA A 145 -14.01 4.31 18.24
C ALA A 145 -12.84 3.54 18.89
N GLU A 146 -13.10 2.39 19.53
CA GLU A 146 -12.07 1.58 20.20
C GLU A 146 -11.03 1.02 19.22
N THR A 147 -11.36 0.99 17.94
CA THR A 147 -10.50 0.45 16.87
C THR A 147 -9.92 1.55 15.99
N ILE A 148 -9.88 2.81 16.44
CA ILE A 148 -9.27 3.91 15.68
C ILE A 148 -8.15 4.56 16.48
N SER A 149 -7.03 4.83 15.80
CA SER A 149 -5.95 5.69 16.31
C SER A 149 -5.78 6.89 15.39
N VAL A 150 -5.77 8.10 15.94
CA VAL A 150 -5.71 9.35 15.18
C VAL A 150 -4.49 10.16 15.60
N ILE A 151 -3.77 10.72 14.61
CA ILE A 151 -2.77 11.76 14.81
C ILE A 151 -3.39 13.09 14.34
N PRO A 152 -4.00 13.86 15.25
CA PRO A 152 -4.65 15.11 14.89
C PRO A 152 -3.64 16.23 14.64
N ASN A 153 -4.00 17.14 13.74
CA ASN A 153 -3.36 18.47 13.60
C ASN A 153 -4.25 19.57 14.20
N SER A 154 -5.57 19.44 14.01
CA SER A 154 -6.61 20.23 14.66
C SER A 154 -7.84 19.34 14.89
N GLU A 155 -8.91 19.88 15.47
CA GLU A 155 -10.17 19.13 15.68
C GLU A 155 -10.77 18.59 14.36
N GLU A 156 -10.58 19.33 13.27
CA GLU A 156 -11.11 18.98 11.94
C GLU A 156 -10.08 18.36 10.99
N LYS A 157 -8.78 18.47 11.29
CA LYS A 157 -7.71 18.03 10.38
C LYS A 157 -6.85 16.97 11.03
N PHE A 158 -6.78 15.82 10.37
CA PHE A 158 -5.97 14.68 10.80
C PHE A 158 -4.75 14.50 9.90
N ILE A 159 -3.55 14.39 10.48
CA ILE A 159 -2.31 14.12 9.74
C ILE A 159 -2.33 12.69 9.18
N SER A 160 -2.72 11.75 10.03
CA SER A 160 -2.93 10.35 9.70
C SER A 160 -3.91 9.78 10.71
N PHE A 161 -4.67 8.78 10.29
CA PHE A 161 -5.48 7.96 11.19
C PHE A 161 -5.39 6.50 10.76
N SER A 162 -5.60 5.59 11.69
CA SER A 162 -5.49 4.15 11.48
C SER A 162 -6.74 3.47 12.01
N LYS A 163 -7.29 2.53 11.24
CA LYS A 163 -8.35 1.61 11.69
C LYS A 163 -7.73 0.26 11.97
N TYR A 164 -7.88 -0.24 13.20
CA TYR A 164 -7.58 -1.62 13.54
C TYR A 164 -8.56 -2.53 12.80
N VAL A 165 -8.00 -3.46 12.02
CA VAL A 165 -8.76 -4.54 11.39
C VAL A 165 -8.63 -5.84 12.20
N SER A 166 -7.58 -5.93 13.02
CA SER A 166 -7.38 -6.95 14.04
C SER A 166 -6.70 -6.35 15.28
N LYS A 167 -6.44 -7.18 16.30
CA LYS A 167 -5.72 -6.75 17.51
C LYS A 167 -4.28 -6.29 17.24
N THR A 168 -3.69 -6.71 16.12
CA THR A 168 -2.26 -6.51 15.82
C THR A 168 -2.02 -5.79 14.49
N PHE A 169 -3.07 -5.51 13.71
CA PHE A 169 -2.94 -4.98 12.37
C PHE A 169 -3.90 -3.83 12.10
N THR A 170 -3.40 -2.80 11.42
CA THR A 170 -4.15 -1.59 11.09
C THR A 170 -4.11 -1.27 9.61
N VAL A 171 -5.16 -0.65 9.08
CA VAL A 171 -5.06 0.13 7.84
C VAL A 171 -4.79 1.57 8.21
N ARG A 172 -3.70 2.15 7.70
CA ARG A 172 -3.28 3.52 8.02
C ARG A 172 -3.52 4.44 6.84
N PHE A 173 -4.37 5.43 7.03
CA PHE A 173 -4.66 6.46 6.05
C PHE A 173 -3.60 7.55 6.12
N ILE A 174 -2.98 7.84 4.97
CA ILE A 174 -1.83 8.75 4.86
C ILE A 174 -2.12 9.83 3.83
N ASP A 175 -1.98 11.09 4.24
CA ASP A 175 -2.00 12.24 3.34
C ASP A 175 -0.63 12.47 2.69
N THR A 176 -0.49 12.06 1.43
CA THR A 176 0.75 12.25 0.66
C THR A 176 1.10 13.72 0.40
N CYS A 177 0.13 14.64 0.49
CA CYS A 177 0.37 16.09 0.34
C CYS A 177 1.24 16.65 1.48
N ARG A 178 1.38 15.94 2.61
CA ARG A 178 2.32 16.32 3.68
C ARG A 178 3.79 16.12 3.30
N PHE A 179 4.08 15.17 2.40
CA PHE A 179 5.44 14.93 1.90
C PHE A 179 5.69 15.60 0.56
N MET A 180 4.63 15.75 -0.25
CA MET A 180 4.67 16.35 -1.58
C MET A 180 3.63 17.47 -1.67
N ALA A 181 3.96 18.62 -1.07
CA ALA A 181 3.07 19.78 -0.98
C ALA A 181 2.92 20.52 -2.33
N SER A 182 2.34 19.84 -3.32
CA SER A 182 2.10 20.35 -4.66
C SER A 182 0.81 19.75 -5.19
N LYS A 183 0.12 20.47 -6.07
CA LYS A 183 -1.12 19.98 -6.69
C LYS A 183 -0.82 18.71 -7.50
N LEU A 184 -1.74 17.74 -7.46
CA LEU A 184 -1.62 16.51 -8.25
C LEU A 184 -1.39 16.79 -9.74
N SER A 185 -2.00 17.84 -10.30
CA SER A 185 -1.76 18.26 -11.68
C SER A 185 -0.31 18.66 -11.97
N SER A 186 0.34 19.32 -11.02
CA SER A 186 1.76 19.71 -11.13
C SER A 186 2.68 18.50 -10.97
N LEU A 187 2.32 17.57 -10.08
CA LEU A 187 3.05 16.31 -9.92
C LEU A 187 2.95 15.45 -11.17
N ALA A 188 1.75 15.32 -11.74
CA ALA A 188 1.54 14.60 -12.99
C ALA A 188 2.30 15.25 -14.15
N SER A 189 2.29 16.59 -14.29
CA SER A 189 3.02 17.25 -15.37
C SER A 189 4.53 17.01 -15.32
N ASN A 190 5.12 16.87 -14.13
CA ASN A 190 6.55 16.56 -13.98
C ASN A 190 6.92 15.14 -14.42
N LEU A 191 5.93 14.23 -14.50
CA LEU A 191 6.11 12.87 -14.98
C LEU A 191 5.89 12.74 -16.49
N LEU A 192 5.33 13.77 -17.16
CA LEU A 192 5.07 13.73 -18.59
C LEU A 192 6.38 13.72 -19.37
N ILE A 193 6.65 12.58 -20.01
CA ILE A 193 7.68 12.39 -21.02
C ILE A 193 7.06 11.63 -22.20
N PRO A 194 7.70 11.62 -23.39
CA PRO A 194 7.21 10.84 -24.52
C PRO A 194 6.85 9.40 -24.13
N ASP A 195 5.75 8.90 -24.69
CA ASP A 195 5.19 7.56 -24.44
C ASP A 195 4.72 7.26 -23.00
N PHE A 196 4.65 8.26 -22.11
CA PHE A 196 4.08 8.12 -20.76
C PHE A 196 4.72 7.04 -19.87
N ILE A 197 5.96 6.62 -20.16
CA ILE A 197 6.64 5.49 -19.48
C ILE A 197 6.80 5.67 -17.95
N ARG A 198 6.71 6.90 -17.44
CA ARG A 198 6.71 7.20 -15.99
C ARG A 198 5.36 6.89 -15.31
N PHE A 199 4.26 6.81 -16.06
CA PHE A 199 2.92 6.46 -15.57
C PHE A 199 2.68 4.94 -15.61
N ARG A 200 3.62 4.17 -15.06
CA ARG A 200 3.66 2.69 -15.16
C ARG A 200 2.36 2.03 -14.72
N GLU A 201 1.77 2.49 -13.62
CA GLU A 201 0.54 1.90 -13.08
C GLU A 201 -0.70 2.34 -13.87
N THR A 202 -0.76 3.60 -14.33
CA THR A 202 -1.85 4.10 -15.17
C THR A 202 -1.91 3.36 -16.52
N MET A 203 -0.77 3.09 -17.15
CA MET A 203 -0.69 2.35 -18.42
C MET A 203 -1.17 0.89 -18.32
N LYS A 204 -1.24 0.32 -17.11
CA LYS A 204 -1.80 -1.04 -16.92
C LYS A 204 -3.33 -1.04 -17.03
N VAL A 205 -3.96 0.13 -16.90
CA VAL A 205 -5.41 0.28 -16.84
C VAL A 205 -5.96 0.93 -18.10
N PHE A 206 -5.26 1.90 -18.66
CA PHE A 206 -5.70 2.69 -19.81
C PHE A 206 -4.88 2.38 -21.06
N ASN A 207 -5.52 2.46 -22.23
CA ASN A 207 -4.85 2.33 -23.52
C ASN A 207 -4.03 3.60 -23.84
N LYS A 208 -3.19 3.54 -24.88
CA LYS A 208 -2.31 4.66 -25.28
C LYS A 208 -3.10 5.90 -25.72
N GLU A 209 -4.27 5.71 -26.33
CA GLU A 209 -5.13 6.80 -26.81
C GLU A 209 -5.66 7.66 -25.65
N ASP A 210 -6.03 7.02 -24.55
CA ASP A 210 -6.60 7.66 -23.36
C ASP A 210 -5.54 8.30 -22.46
N MET A 211 -4.25 7.92 -22.59
CA MET A 211 -3.18 8.39 -21.69
C MET A 211 -3.12 9.91 -21.60
N SER A 212 -3.25 10.61 -22.73
CA SER A 212 -3.23 12.08 -22.76
C SER A 212 -4.35 12.72 -21.95
N LEU A 213 -5.48 12.03 -21.80
CA LEU A 213 -6.65 12.46 -21.05
C LEU A 213 -6.53 12.12 -19.56
N VAL A 214 -6.04 10.92 -19.21
CA VAL A 214 -6.00 10.44 -17.82
C VAL A 214 -4.79 10.94 -17.02
N THR A 215 -3.78 11.50 -17.68
CA THR A 215 -2.62 12.11 -17.01
C THR A 215 -2.72 13.62 -16.82
N ARG A 216 -3.83 14.24 -17.23
CA ARG A 216 -4.09 15.68 -17.01
C ARG A 216 -5.14 15.90 -15.93
N LYS A 217 -5.25 17.14 -15.48
CA LYS A 217 -6.34 17.53 -14.57
C LYS A 217 -7.70 17.34 -15.27
N GLY A 218 -8.61 16.64 -14.62
CA GLY A 218 -9.99 16.53 -15.10
C GLY A 218 -10.68 17.90 -15.16
N VAL A 219 -11.58 18.07 -16.14
CA VAL A 219 -12.45 19.24 -16.24
C VAL A 219 -13.69 18.96 -15.40
N TYR A 220 -13.84 19.69 -14.30
CA TYR A 220 -15.06 19.65 -13.49
C TYR A 220 -15.87 20.92 -13.80
N PRO A 221 -17.13 20.80 -14.24
CA PRO A 221 -17.95 21.94 -14.64
C PRO A 221 -18.51 22.65 -13.40
N TYR A 222 -17.64 23.35 -12.65
CA TYR A 222 -18.00 24.05 -11.41
C TYR A 222 -19.16 25.04 -11.60
N GLU A 223 -19.31 25.61 -12.80
CA GLU A 223 -20.40 26.53 -13.16
C GLU A 223 -21.79 25.88 -13.15
N TYR A 224 -21.87 24.55 -13.16
CA TYR A 224 -23.13 23.78 -13.22
C TYR A 224 -23.43 23.05 -11.91
N THR A 225 -22.65 23.29 -10.87
CA THR A 225 -22.83 22.68 -9.55
C THR A 225 -22.99 23.76 -8.50
N ASP A 226 -24.19 23.88 -7.97
CA ASP A 226 -24.49 24.77 -6.86
C ASP A 226 -23.74 24.29 -5.60
N SER A 227 -23.26 25.25 -4.80
CA SER A 227 -22.44 25.01 -3.61
C SER A 227 -23.23 24.34 -2.48
#